data_AF-A0A2T2UNJ4-F1
#
_entry.id   AF-A0A2T2UNJ4-F1
#
_cell.length_a   1.000
_cell.length_b   1.000
_cell.length_c   1.000
_cell.angle_alpha   90.00
_cell.angle_beta   90.00
_cell.angle_gamma   90.00
#
_symmetry.space_group_name_H-M   'P 1'
#
loop_
_entity.id
_entity.type
_entity.pdbx_description
1 polymer ?
#
loop_
_entity_poly.entity_id
_entity_poly.type
_entity_poly.pdbx_seq_one_letter_code
_entity_poly.pdbx_strand_id
1 'polypeptide(L)'
;MRFLQSFAVLILLWSVGGLHAGVAQPSLPPDAPKALQQFDTDYSKHSIDLSTLKSGGPPKDGIPSIDDPSFVSVGTASDWVAPEEPVIAFEHNGTARAYPLKILTHHEIVNDRIGGTPVAVTFCPLCYSALVFERMLDGEPVGVPCGPSGIDVQTSRPY
;
A
#
# COMPACT_ATOMS: atom_id res chain seq x y z
N MET A 1 68.63 -31.67 -20.58
CA MET A 1 67.66 -31.65 -21.70
C MET A 1 66.35 -31.12 -21.15
N ARG A 2 66.00 -29.86 -21.43
CA ARG A 2 65.12 -29.42 -22.55
C ARG A 2 63.69 -29.94 -22.39
N PHE A 3 62.62 -29.18 -22.50
CA PHE A 3 62.29 -27.75 -22.57
C PHE A 3 60.76 -27.80 -22.84
N LEU A 4 59.96 -26.97 -22.16
CA LEU A 4 58.60 -26.54 -22.53
C LEU A 4 57.59 -27.59 -23.07
N GLN A 5 56.61 -27.97 -22.25
CA GLN A 5 55.27 -28.32 -22.74
C GLN A 5 54.34 -27.10 -22.59
N SER A 6 53.82 -26.68 -23.73
CA SER A 6 53.11 -25.45 -24.00
C SER A 6 51.76 -25.35 -23.27
N PHE A 7 51.66 -24.51 -22.25
CA PHE A 7 50.39 -23.94 -21.80
C PHE A 7 50.21 -22.56 -22.47
N ALA A 8 49.76 -22.57 -23.71
CA ALA A 8 49.35 -21.36 -24.42
C ALA A 8 48.24 -21.71 -25.42
N VAL A 9 47.00 -21.83 -24.93
CA VAL A 9 45.81 -21.84 -25.78
C VAL A 9 44.74 -20.97 -25.12
N LEU A 10 44.59 -19.77 -25.70
CA LEU A 10 43.42 -18.90 -25.74
C LEU A 10 42.73 -18.51 -24.41
N ILE A 11 43.25 -17.45 -23.78
CA ILE A 11 42.40 -16.43 -23.15
C ILE A 11 41.99 -15.46 -24.26
N LEU A 12 40.80 -15.63 -24.82
CA LEU A 12 39.94 -14.61 -25.43
C LEU A 12 38.84 -15.35 -26.15
N LEU A 13 37.58 -15.19 -25.74
CA LEU A 13 36.41 -15.13 -26.62
C LEU A 13 35.11 -15.06 -25.78
N TRP A 14 34.35 -13.99 -26.03
CA TRP A 14 32.95 -13.72 -25.61
C TRP A 14 32.70 -13.03 -24.27
N SER A 15 33.36 -11.88 -24.10
CA SER A 15 32.71 -10.70 -23.55
C SER A 15 31.81 -10.05 -24.62
N VAL A 16 30.64 -10.63 -24.93
CA VAL A 16 29.57 -9.97 -25.70
C VAL A 16 28.19 -10.54 -25.30
N GLY A 17 27.27 -9.66 -24.88
CA GLY A 17 25.83 -9.90 -24.92
C GLY A 17 25.22 -10.34 -23.58
N GLY A 18 24.63 -9.46 -22.78
CA GLY A 18 24.23 -8.11 -23.12
C GLY A 18 23.99 -7.26 -21.88
N LEU A 19 24.18 -5.95 -22.09
CA LEU A 19 23.40 -4.96 -21.37
C LEU A 19 21.96 -5.44 -21.44
N HIS A 20 21.40 -5.83 -20.30
CA HIS A 20 19.97 -5.63 -20.12
C HIS A 20 19.82 -4.12 -20.12
N ALA A 21 19.52 -3.57 -21.30
CA ALA A 21 19.01 -2.22 -21.38
C ALA A 21 17.81 -2.19 -20.45
N GLY A 22 17.97 -1.52 -19.31
CA GLY A 22 16.82 -1.16 -18.49
C GLY A 22 15.84 -0.50 -19.44
N VAL A 23 14.66 -1.11 -19.60
CA VAL A 23 13.59 -0.50 -20.39
C VAL A 23 13.37 0.86 -19.74
N ALA A 24 13.66 1.94 -20.48
CA ALA A 24 13.40 3.28 -20.01
C ALA A 24 11.91 3.35 -19.66
N GLN A 25 11.59 3.58 -18.38
CA GLN A 25 10.21 3.82 -17.99
C GLN A 25 9.69 4.97 -18.86
N PRO A 26 8.55 4.81 -19.55
CA PRO A 26 7.97 5.89 -20.32
C PRO A 26 7.73 7.07 -19.39
N SER A 27 8.40 8.18 -19.70
CA SER A 27 8.43 9.36 -18.85
C SER A 27 7.05 10.01 -18.77
N LEU A 28 6.71 10.52 -17.59
CA LEU A 28 5.57 11.40 -17.40
C LEU A 28 5.55 12.53 -18.46
N PRO A 29 4.39 12.86 -19.06
CA PRO A 29 4.26 14.03 -19.92
C PRO A 29 4.75 15.31 -19.21
N PRO A 30 5.40 16.26 -19.90
CA PRO A 30 5.98 17.46 -19.26
C PRO A 30 4.99 18.34 -18.50
N ASP A 31 3.73 18.30 -18.92
CA ASP A 31 2.59 19.03 -18.38
C ASP A 31 1.78 18.23 -17.35
N ALA A 32 2.18 16.98 -17.08
CA ALA A 32 1.52 16.15 -16.09
C ALA A 32 1.67 16.73 -14.68
N PRO A 33 0.65 16.57 -13.80
CA PRO A 33 0.73 17.03 -12.42
C PRO A 33 1.93 16.42 -11.69
N LYS A 34 2.69 17.24 -10.95
CA LYS A 34 3.82 16.79 -10.12
C LYS A 34 3.44 15.70 -9.12
N ALA A 35 2.19 15.70 -8.67
CA ALA A 35 1.64 14.68 -7.78
C ALA A 35 1.64 13.27 -8.40
N LEU A 36 1.88 13.10 -9.70
CA LEU A 36 2.07 11.76 -10.26
C LEU A 36 3.46 11.21 -9.97
N GLN A 37 4.47 12.03 -9.75
CA GLN A 37 5.86 11.58 -9.52
C GLN A 37 6.04 10.71 -8.27
N GLN A 38 5.08 10.73 -7.34
CA GLN A 38 5.08 9.88 -6.14
C GLN A 38 4.66 8.42 -6.41
N PHE A 39 4.20 8.09 -7.62
CA PHE A 39 3.76 6.75 -7.99
C PHE A 39 4.83 6.01 -8.79
N ASP A 40 4.98 4.72 -8.50
CA ASP A 40 5.87 3.79 -9.20
C ASP A 40 5.04 2.93 -10.15
N THR A 41 4.65 3.50 -11.29
CA THR A 41 3.73 2.89 -12.25
C THR A 41 4.12 3.16 -13.70
N ASP A 42 3.52 2.42 -14.64
CA ASP A 42 3.75 2.56 -16.07
C ASP A 42 2.85 3.64 -16.68
N TYR A 43 3.37 4.87 -16.80
CA TYR A 43 2.63 6.01 -17.34
C TYR A 43 2.28 5.89 -18.82
N SER A 44 2.81 4.91 -19.57
CA SER A 44 2.34 4.67 -20.95
C SER A 44 0.99 3.98 -21.01
N LYS A 45 0.59 3.29 -19.93
CA LYS A 45 -0.68 2.56 -19.85
C LYS A 45 -1.77 3.45 -19.27
N HIS A 46 -2.35 4.28 -20.12
CA HIS A 46 -3.47 5.15 -19.76
C HIS A 46 -4.51 5.19 -20.87
N SER A 47 -5.78 5.36 -20.48
CA SER A 47 -6.90 5.59 -21.41
C SER A 47 -7.39 7.04 -21.41
N ILE A 48 -6.74 7.91 -20.63
CA ILE A 48 -7.09 9.31 -20.43
C ILE A 48 -5.84 10.19 -20.52
N ASP A 49 -6.01 11.46 -20.83
CA ASP A 49 -4.93 12.44 -20.80
C ASP A 49 -4.49 12.73 -19.35
N LEU A 50 -3.24 12.36 -19.02
CA LEU A 50 -2.67 12.51 -17.68
C LEU A 50 -2.52 13.98 -17.26
N SER A 51 -2.46 14.93 -18.18
CA SER A 51 -2.38 16.37 -17.88
C SER A 51 -3.66 16.89 -17.20
N THR A 52 -4.79 16.20 -17.41
CA THR A 52 -6.10 16.60 -16.87
C THR A 52 -6.31 16.20 -15.41
N LEU A 53 -5.45 15.33 -14.88
CA LEU A 53 -5.53 14.85 -13.51
C LEU A 53 -5.28 15.99 -12.51
N LYS A 54 -5.90 15.89 -11.34
CA LYS A 54 -5.74 16.87 -10.25
C LYS A 54 -5.39 16.13 -8.97
N SER A 55 -4.59 16.78 -8.12
CA SER A 55 -4.28 16.25 -6.79
C SER A 55 -5.50 16.32 -5.89
N GLY A 56 -5.75 15.26 -5.13
CA GLY A 56 -6.77 15.20 -4.08
C GLY A 56 -6.37 15.91 -2.78
N GLY A 57 -5.13 16.40 -2.68
CA GLY A 57 -4.61 17.11 -1.49
C GLY A 57 -3.53 16.30 -0.77
N PRO A 58 -3.88 15.22 -0.05
CA PRO A 58 -2.88 14.37 0.60
C PRO A 58 -1.90 13.76 -0.42
N PRO A 59 -0.60 13.68 -0.08
CA PRO A 59 0.34 12.90 -0.87
C PRO A 59 0.00 11.40 -0.81
N LYS A 60 0.63 10.60 -1.67
CA LYS A 60 0.62 9.15 -1.58
C LYS A 60 1.10 8.75 -0.18
N ASP A 61 0.32 7.87 0.46
CA ASP A 61 0.56 7.40 1.83
C ASP A 61 0.50 8.50 2.90
N GLY A 62 -0.09 9.67 2.58
CA GLY A 62 -0.24 10.79 3.52
C GLY A 62 -1.28 10.58 4.61
N ILE A 63 -2.04 9.48 4.56
CA ILE A 63 -3.03 9.06 5.55
C ILE A 63 -2.66 7.62 5.93
N PRO A 64 -1.80 7.40 6.94
CA PRO A 64 -1.32 6.06 7.24
C PRO A 64 -2.40 5.22 7.93
N SER A 65 -2.55 3.97 7.48
CA SER A 65 -3.38 2.98 8.18
C SER A 65 -2.80 2.64 9.56
N ILE A 66 -3.65 2.13 10.45
CA ILE A 66 -3.21 1.53 11.71
C ILE A 66 -3.11 0.02 11.49
N ASP A 67 -1.88 -0.51 11.51
CA ASP A 67 -1.65 -1.93 11.20
C ASP A 67 -1.45 -2.83 12.43
N ASP A 68 -1.15 -2.22 13.58
CA ASP A 68 -1.03 -2.90 14.88
C ASP A 68 -1.80 -2.10 15.95
N PRO A 69 -3.15 -2.19 15.95
CA PRO A 69 -3.96 -1.41 16.87
C PRO A 69 -3.79 -1.89 18.32
N SER A 70 -3.65 -0.93 19.23
CA SER A 70 -3.74 -1.19 20.67
C SER A 70 -5.14 -0.84 21.18
N PHE A 71 -5.61 -1.62 22.17
CA PHE A 71 -6.94 -1.47 22.72
C PHE A 71 -6.90 -1.17 24.21
N VAL A 72 -7.82 -0.32 24.65
CA VAL A 72 -8.09 -0.05 26.07
C VAL A 72 -9.48 -0.55 26.43
N SER A 73 -9.76 -0.67 27.73
CA SER A 73 -11.10 -0.99 28.21
C SER A 73 -12.08 0.15 27.90
N VAL A 74 -13.38 -0.15 27.84
CA VAL A 74 -14.43 0.88 27.70
C VAL A 74 -14.32 1.92 28.81
N GLY A 75 -14.08 1.50 30.06
CA GLY A 75 -13.93 2.41 31.19
C GLY A 75 -12.78 3.40 31.02
N THR A 76 -11.63 2.93 30.51
CA THR A 76 -10.49 3.80 30.18
C THR A 76 -10.77 4.68 28.97
N ALA A 77 -11.52 4.18 27.98
CA ALA A 77 -11.90 4.96 26.81
C ALA A 77 -12.83 6.13 27.15
N SER A 78 -13.70 5.96 28.15
CA SER A 78 -14.64 7.00 28.61
C SER A 78 -13.96 8.28 29.10
N ASP A 79 -12.65 8.25 29.42
CA ASP A 79 -11.88 9.44 29.79
C ASP A 79 -11.63 10.39 28.60
N TRP A 80 -11.73 9.88 27.36
CA TRP A 80 -11.40 10.64 26.14
C TRP A 80 -12.34 10.41 24.95
N VAL A 81 -13.28 9.47 25.03
CA VAL A 81 -14.40 9.27 24.10
C VAL A 81 -15.67 9.72 24.82
N ALA A 82 -16.32 10.75 24.30
CA ALA A 82 -17.53 11.26 24.93
C ALA A 82 -18.70 10.27 24.79
N PRO A 83 -19.71 10.27 25.70
CA PRO A 83 -20.82 9.31 25.66
C PRO A 83 -21.63 9.29 24.35
N GLU A 84 -21.70 10.42 23.65
CA GLU A 84 -22.43 10.59 22.39
C GLU A 84 -21.50 10.55 21.16
N GLU A 85 -20.21 10.28 21.37
CA GLU A 85 -19.24 10.25 20.28
C GLU A 85 -19.41 8.97 19.45
N PRO A 86 -19.51 9.07 18.11
CA PRO A 86 -19.73 7.91 17.26
C PRO A 86 -18.49 7.01 17.19
N VAL A 87 -18.76 5.70 17.18
CA VAL A 87 -17.77 4.64 17.00
C VAL A 87 -18.26 3.66 15.95
N ILE A 88 -17.33 3.03 15.23
CA ILE A 88 -17.64 1.79 14.49
C ILE A 88 -17.53 0.65 15.50
N ALA A 89 -18.63 -0.05 15.76
CA ALA A 89 -18.64 -1.25 16.59
C ALA A 89 -18.80 -2.49 15.70
N PHE A 90 -18.00 -3.52 15.94
CA PHE A 90 -18.07 -4.77 15.22
C PHE A 90 -17.74 -5.94 16.14
N GLU A 91 -18.51 -7.01 16.03
CA GLU A 91 -18.28 -8.25 16.75
C GLU A 91 -18.15 -9.41 15.77
N HIS A 92 -17.11 -10.22 15.99
CA HIS A 92 -16.89 -11.44 15.21
C HIS A 92 -16.24 -12.52 16.09
N ASN A 93 -16.72 -13.76 15.97
CA ASN A 93 -16.28 -14.90 16.77
C ASN A 93 -16.18 -14.60 18.28
N GLY A 94 -17.19 -13.91 18.83
CA GLY A 94 -17.26 -13.54 20.25
C GLY A 94 -16.27 -12.46 20.71
N THR A 95 -15.53 -11.84 19.79
CA THR A 95 -14.67 -10.69 20.07
C THR A 95 -15.34 -9.42 19.54
N ALA A 96 -15.73 -8.53 20.45
CA ALA A 96 -16.28 -7.23 20.12
C ALA A 96 -15.20 -6.14 20.21
N ARG A 97 -15.19 -5.23 19.22
CA ARG A 97 -14.30 -4.06 19.16
C ARG A 97 -15.10 -2.81 18.82
N ALA A 98 -14.61 -1.67 19.28
CA ALA A 98 -15.14 -0.35 18.95
C ALA A 98 -13.98 0.57 18.53
N TYR A 99 -14.16 1.28 17.41
CA TYR A 99 -13.17 2.16 16.81
C TYR A 99 -13.74 3.58 16.74
N PRO A 100 -13.27 4.53 17.57
CA PRO A 100 -13.77 5.90 17.56
C PRO A 100 -13.55 6.61 16.23
N LEU A 101 -14.58 7.30 15.73
CA LEU A 101 -14.47 8.03 14.47
C LEU A 101 -13.43 9.15 14.54
N LYS A 102 -13.16 9.74 15.72
CA LYS A 102 -12.09 10.73 15.87
C LYS A 102 -10.71 10.20 15.53
N ILE A 103 -10.44 8.91 15.76
CA ILE A 103 -9.17 8.27 15.37
C ILE A 103 -9.21 7.96 13.88
N LEU A 104 -10.29 7.33 13.42
CA LEU A 104 -10.45 6.92 12.03
C LEU A 104 -10.58 8.10 11.05
N THR A 105 -10.93 9.30 11.50
CA THR A 105 -10.89 10.51 10.67
C THR A 105 -9.46 10.87 10.25
N HIS A 106 -8.46 10.45 11.02
CA HIS A 106 -7.04 10.70 10.70
C HIS A 106 -6.35 9.53 9.99
N HIS A 107 -6.84 8.30 10.20
CA HIS A 107 -6.17 7.09 9.72
C HIS A 107 -6.96 6.36 8.64
N GLU A 108 -8.26 6.59 8.55
CA GLU A 108 -9.27 6.02 7.62
C GLU A 108 -9.37 4.49 7.57
N ILE A 109 -8.33 3.74 7.94
CA ILE A 109 -8.25 2.29 7.90
C ILE A 109 -7.52 1.76 9.13
N VAL A 110 -8.06 0.71 9.74
CA VAL A 110 -7.41 -0.12 10.75
C VAL A 110 -7.36 -1.57 10.24
N ASN A 111 -6.16 -2.14 10.14
CA ASN A 111 -5.94 -3.55 9.85
C ASN A 111 -5.84 -4.31 11.18
N ASP A 112 -6.91 -5.01 11.59
CA ASP A 112 -7.00 -5.72 12.87
C ASP A 112 -7.07 -7.25 12.66
N ARG A 113 -7.02 -8.01 13.76
CA ARG A 113 -7.51 -9.38 13.88
C ARG A 113 -8.59 -9.47 14.96
N ILE A 114 -9.83 -9.70 14.53
CA ILE A 114 -10.99 -9.78 15.41
C ILE A 114 -11.43 -11.24 15.51
N GLY A 115 -11.34 -11.82 16.71
CA GLY A 115 -11.67 -13.23 16.91
C GLY A 115 -10.83 -14.18 16.04
N GLY A 116 -9.57 -13.81 15.79
CA GLY A 116 -8.63 -14.55 14.94
C GLY A 116 -8.69 -14.19 13.45
N THR A 117 -9.76 -13.57 12.96
CA THR A 117 -9.95 -13.25 11.54
C THR A 117 -9.29 -11.92 11.16
N PRO A 118 -8.43 -11.86 10.12
CA PRO A 118 -7.87 -10.61 9.62
C PRO A 118 -8.96 -9.74 9.00
N VAL A 119 -9.15 -8.54 9.54
CA VAL A 119 -10.21 -7.62 9.13
C VAL A 119 -9.61 -6.25 8.84
N ALA A 120 -10.15 -5.57 7.83
CA ALA A 120 -9.96 -4.15 7.62
C ALA A 120 -11.24 -3.40 8.03
N VAL A 121 -11.09 -2.44 8.94
CA VAL A 121 -12.14 -1.51 9.34
C VAL A 121 -11.85 -0.19 8.65
N THR A 122 -12.75 0.28 7.79
CA THR A 122 -12.56 1.50 7.01
C THR A 122 -13.63 2.54 7.34
N PHE A 123 -13.24 3.81 7.27
CA PHE A 123 -14.12 4.95 7.46
C PHE A 123 -13.70 6.08 6.52
N CYS A 124 -14.65 6.56 5.72
CA CYS A 124 -14.45 7.75 4.91
C CYS A 124 -15.06 8.97 5.61
N PRO A 125 -14.24 9.95 6.05
CA PRO A 125 -14.75 11.14 6.74
C PRO A 125 -15.55 12.07 5.80
N LEU A 126 -15.33 11.98 4.48
CA LEU A 126 -16.05 12.80 3.49
C LEU A 126 -17.45 12.24 3.18
N CYS A 127 -17.59 10.91 3.17
CA CYS A 127 -18.85 10.25 2.85
C CYS A 127 -19.62 9.80 4.10
N TYR A 128 -19.00 9.90 5.28
CA TYR A 128 -19.54 9.47 6.56
C TYR A 128 -20.06 8.01 6.52
N SER A 129 -19.26 7.13 5.94
CA SER A 129 -19.60 5.72 5.73
C SER A 129 -18.48 4.81 6.19
N ALA A 130 -18.85 3.61 6.64
CA ALA A 130 -17.95 2.62 7.21
C ALA A 130 -18.15 1.26 6.55
N LEU A 131 -17.06 0.54 6.33
CA LEU A 131 -17.08 -0.86 5.89
C LEU A 131 -16.14 -1.68 6.76
N VAL A 132 -16.53 -2.92 7.02
CA VAL A 132 -15.71 -3.90 7.74
C VAL A 132 -15.72 -5.18 6.93
N PHE A 133 -14.53 -5.65 6.53
CA PHE A 133 -14.41 -6.82 5.68
C PHE A 133 -13.16 -7.64 6.00
N GLU A 134 -13.22 -8.93 5.70
CA GLU A 134 -12.08 -9.83 5.81
C GLU A 134 -11.05 -9.52 4.72
N ARG A 135 -9.78 -9.38 5.10
CA ARG A 135 -8.70 -8.92 4.21
C ARG A 135 -7.77 -10.07 3.80
N MET A 136 -8.34 -11.06 3.13
CA MET A 136 -7.62 -12.24 2.64
C MET A 136 -7.47 -12.20 1.12
N LEU A 137 -6.27 -12.49 0.62
CA LEU A 137 -5.98 -12.68 -0.80
C LEU A 137 -5.19 -13.98 -0.96
N ASP A 138 -5.66 -14.88 -1.82
CA ASP A 138 -5.04 -16.20 -2.05
C ASP A 138 -4.77 -17.02 -0.78
N GLY A 139 -5.61 -16.83 0.24
CA GLY A 139 -5.49 -17.51 1.53
C GLY A 139 -4.55 -16.85 2.53
N GLU A 140 -3.96 -15.70 2.20
CA GLU A 140 -3.05 -14.97 3.08
C GLU A 140 -3.63 -13.60 3.49
N PRO A 141 -3.39 -13.14 4.73
CA PRO A 141 -3.80 -11.81 5.17
C PRO A 141 -3.00 -10.73 4.44
N VAL A 142 -3.70 -9.77 3.83
CA VAL A 142 -3.08 -8.60 3.19
C VAL A 142 -3.31 -7.35 4.02
N GLY A 143 -2.31 -6.46 4.08
CA GLY A 143 -2.50 -5.13 4.64
C GLY A 143 -3.28 -4.27 3.65
N VAL A 144 -4.30 -3.57 4.13
CA VAL A 144 -5.06 -2.62 3.32
C VAL A 144 -4.51 -1.22 3.59
N PRO A 145 -3.78 -0.60 2.65
CA PRO A 145 -3.30 0.76 2.83
C PRO A 145 -4.39 1.78 2.49
N CYS A 146 -4.31 2.97 3.09
CA CYS A 146 -5.19 4.08 2.74
C CYS A 146 -4.59 4.93 1.61
N GLY A 147 -5.47 5.37 0.70
CA GLY A 147 -5.11 6.31 -0.35
C GLY A 147 -4.52 5.64 -1.60
N PRO A 148 -3.72 6.37 -2.38
CA PRO A 148 -3.34 5.93 -3.72
C PRO A 148 -2.40 4.72 -3.77
N SER A 149 -1.85 4.27 -2.65
CA SER A 149 -1.19 2.96 -2.53
C SER A 149 -2.14 1.78 -2.69
N GLY A 150 -3.43 1.93 -2.33
CA GLY A 150 -4.47 0.93 -2.58
C GLY A 150 -5.06 0.97 -4.00
N ILE A 151 -4.84 2.06 -4.75
CA ILE A 151 -5.29 2.26 -6.14
C ILE A 151 -4.11 2.05 -7.13
N ASP A 152 -3.02 1.40 -6.70
CA ASP A 152 -1.98 0.99 -7.63
C ASP A 152 -2.49 -0.20 -8.47
N VAL A 153 -3.23 0.12 -9.53
CA VAL A 153 -3.86 -0.84 -10.47
C VAL A 153 -2.83 -1.69 -11.22
N GLN A 154 -1.53 -1.43 -11.03
CA GLN A 154 -0.45 -2.28 -11.51
C GLN A 154 0.57 -2.52 -10.39
N THR A 155 0.20 -3.36 -9.42
CA THR A 155 1.16 -3.99 -8.51
C THR A 155 2.14 -4.84 -9.33
N SER A 156 3.25 -4.22 -9.74
CA SER A 156 4.46 -4.95 -10.15
C SER A 156 5.30 -5.36 -8.95
N ARG A 157 4.87 -5.04 -7.73
CA ARG A 157 5.51 -5.55 -6.51
C ARG A 157 4.98 -6.95 -6.19
N PRO A 158 5.84 -7.98 -6.19
CA PRO A 158 5.49 -9.25 -5.58
C PRO A 158 5.31 -9.03 -4.08
N TYR A 159 4.21 -9.56 -3.53
CA TYR A 159 4.21 -10.01 -2.14
C TYR A 159 4.90 -11.38 -2.09
#